data_AF-A0A9E2LDJ0-F1
#
_entry.id   AF-A0A9E2LDJ0-F1
#
_cell.length_a   1.000
_cell.length_b   1.000
_cell.length_c   1.000
_cell.angle_alpha   90.00
_cell.angle_beta   90.00
_cell.angle_gamma   90.00
#
_symmetry.space_group_name_H-M   'P 1'
#
loop_
_entity.id
_entity.type
_entity.pdbx_description
1 polymer ?
#
loop_
_entity_poly.entity_id
_entity_poly.type
_entity_poly.pdbx_seq_one_letter_code
_entity_poly.pdbx_strand_id
1 'polypeptide(L)'
;MDELISGQKFPDIIANKFYGIEVKTTKQNHWTTTGNSVLESTRVEGIERIFMLFGKMVNPVEFKCRPYEDCLSEVVVTHSPRYLINMDLPSGHTIFDKLDIPYDTLRNYPNPIKPITDYYRQFLKSGEEVWWLDQEEPKSTGLIIKLWNNLPIESRKQYMLKSMILFPEIFSNRPDKFNRLAVWLVNSEGIVCPNIRDVFTAGGQGIIEWKKKQYSRIPQILIKLSNSIDDLKIILDELEIDILEKYWNLSIKNKVNDWLGLINENSKKIKSLNLEEYLKDKFARPQS
;
A
#
# COMPACT_ATOMS: atom_id res chain seq x y z
N MET A 1 15.55 -27.86 26.12
CA MET A 1 15.35 -26.78 27.12
C MET A 1 14.94 -25.61 26.27
N ASP A 2 13.67 -25.23 26.34
CA ASP A 2 13.07 -24.28 25.40
C ASP A 2 13.01 -22.93 26.09
N GLU A 3 13.50 -21.89 25.42
CA GLU A 3 13.60 -20.55 25.98
C GLU A 3 12.69 -19.63 25.16
N LEU A 4 11.70 -19.03 25.82
CA LEU A 4 10.95 -17.91 25.26
C LEU A 4 11.81 -16.67 25.38
N ILE A 5 12.15 -16.07 24.25
CA ILE A 5 13.02 -14.90 24.24
C ILE A 5 12.15 -13.65 24.17
N SER A 6 12.17 -12.85 25.24
CA SER A 6 11.51 -11.54 25.24
C SER A 6 12.49 -10.43 24.85
N GLY A 7 12.05 -9.48 24.03
CA GLY A 7 12.87 -8.41 23.43
C GLY A 7 12.90 -8.45 21.90
N GLN A 8 13.52 -7.47 21.24
CA GLN A 8 13.68 -7.43 19.77
C GLN A 8 14.74 -8.46 19.31
N LYS A 9 14.47 -9.76 19.45
CA LYS A 9 15.35 -10.85 19.00
C LYS A 9 14.64 -11.73 17.98
N PHE A 10 15.40 -12.25 17.03
CA PHE A 10 14.90 -13.12 15.97
C PHE A 10 15.62 -14.48 16.03
N PRO A 11 14.93 -15.62 16.03
CA PRO A 11 13.47 -15.82 16.05
C PRO A 11 12.85 -15.74 17.47
N ASP A 12 11.52 -15.69 17.54
CA ASP A 12 10.74 -15.54 18.80
C ASP A 12 10.98 -16.69 19.81
N ILE A 13 11.12 -17.92 19.33
CA ILE A 13 11.31 -19.12 20.16
C ILE A 13 12.56 -19.85 19.68
N ILE A 14 13.41 -20.29 20.61
CA ILE A 14 14.58 -21.12 20.30
C ILE A 14 14.44 -22.49 20.97
N ALA A 15 14.60 -23.53 20.15
CA ALA A 15 14.57 -24.92 20.56
C ALA A 15 15.95 -25.54 20.32
N ASN A 16 16.52 -26.10 21.39
CA ASN A 16 17.80 -26.82 21.37
C ASN A 16 18.99 -26.04 20.76
N LYS A 17 18.97 -24.70 20.77
CA LYS A 17 20.01 -23.79 20.23
C LYS A 17 20.30 -23.89 18.73
N PHE A 18 19.65 -24.78 17.99
CA PHE A 18 19.83 -24.94 16.53
C PHE A 18 18.60 -24.55 15.73
N TYR A 19 17.42 -24.69 16.33
CA TYR A 19 16.13 -24.43 15.70
C TYR A 19 15.48 -23.22 16.33
N GLY A 20 14.79 -22.44 15.51
CA GLY A 20 13.90 -21.43 16.03
C GLY A 20 12.57 -21.35 15.30
N ILE A 21 11.60 -20.74 15.97
CA ILE A 21 10.26 -20.52 15.47
C ILE A 21 9.97 -19.03 15.54
N GLU A 22 9.70 -18.44 14.38
CA GLU A 22 9.15 -17.09 14.27
C GLU A 22 7.63 -17.19 14.21
N VAL A 23 6.93 -16.40 15.02
CA VAL A 23 5.47 -16.44 15.15
C VAL A 23 4.87 -15.17 14.57
N LYS A 24 3.92 -15.32 13.65
CA LYS A 24 3.11 -14.21 13.12
C LYS A 24 1.64 -14.53 13.17
N THR A 25 0.82 -13.50 13.30
CA THR A 25 -0.64 -13.64 13.24
C THR A 25 -1.26 -12.54 12.39
N THR A 26 -2.43 -12.81 11.82
CA THR A 26 -3.25 -11.80 11.15
C THR A 26 -4.71 -11.94 11.56
N LYS A 27 -5.45 -10.83 11.59
CA LYS A 27 -6.91 -10.80 11.73
C LYS A 27 -7.63 -10.72 10.39
N GLN A 28 -6.88 -10.67 9.28
CA GLN A 28 -7.42 -10.65 7.92
C GLN A 28 -7.34 -12.05 7.31
N ASN A 29 -8.15 -12.31 6.28
CA ASN A 29 -8.20 -13.62 5.63
C ASN A 29 -7.12 -13.78 4.55
N HIS A 30 -5.84 -13.65 4.92
CA HIS A 30 -4.70 -13.82 4.02
C HIS A 30 -3.51 -14.52 4.70
N TRP A 31 -2.55 -14.99 3.91
CA TRP A 31 -1.35 -15.69 4.39
C TRP A 31 -0.06 -14.90 4.21
N THR A 32 -0.19 -13.58 4.01
CA THR A 32 0.92 -12.66 3.77
C THR A 32 1.17 -11.75 4.96
N THR A 33 2.42 -11.38 5.23
CA THR A 33 2.76 -10.32 6.20
C THR A 33 4.17 -9.79 5.97
N THR A 34 4.54 -8.70 6.63
CA THR A 34 5.94 -8.24 6.64
C THR A 34 6.74 -9.03 7.68
N GLY A 35 7.88 -9.57 7.26
CA GLY A 35 8.81 -10.32 8.09
C GLY A 35 9.92 -9.48 8.71
N ASN A 36 11.04 -10.12 9.03
CA ASN A 36 12.19 -9.45 9.64
C ASN A 36 13.03 -8.67 8.62
N SER A 37 13.92 -7.83 9.15
CA SER A 37 14.88 -7.05 8.36
C SER A 37 15.79 -7.97 7.55
N VAL A 38 16.08 -7.58 6.30
CA VAL A 38 17.06 -8.27 5.44
C VAL A 38 18.46 -8.29 6.09
N LEU A 39 18.78 -7.28 6.90
CA LEU A 39 20.05 -7.20 7.63
C LEU A 39 20.16 -8.19 8.79
N GLU A 40 19.04 -8.75 9.26
CA GLU A 40 18.98 -9.71 10.37
C GLU A 40 19.78 -9.32 11.63
N SER A 41 19.91 -8.01 11.91
CA SER A 41 20.74 -7.49 13.01
C SER A 41 20.30 -7.96 14.41
N THR A 42 19.06 -8.41 14.55
CA THR A 42 18.49 -8.95 15.79
C THR A 42 18.57 -10.47 15.90
N ARG A 43 19.18 -11.15 14.91
CA ARG A 43 19.24 -12.62 14.89
C ARG A 43 20.10 -13.15 16.03
N VAL A 44 19.60 -14.17 16.71
CA VAL A 44 20.36 -14.93 17.71
C VAL A 44 21.41 -15.82 17.02
N GLU A 45 22.65 -15.71 17.48
CA GLU A 45 23.79 -16.47 16.97
C GLU A 45 23.62 -17.98 17.21
N GLY A 46 24.10 -18.80 16.27
CA GLY A 46 24.05 -20.27 16.36
C GLY A 46 22.78 -20.93 15.83
N ILE A 47 21.76 -20.16 15.46
CA ILE A 47 20.51 -20.71 14.91
C ILE A 47 20.66 -21.01 13.42
N GLU A 48 20.57 -22.29 13.07
CA GLU A 48 20.75 -22.80 11.69
C GLU A 48 19.45 -22.85 10.91
N ARG A 49 18.33 -23.23 11.54
CA ARG A 49 17.04 -23.42 10.87
C ARG A 49 15.94 -22.66 11.59
N ILE A 50 15.16 -21.89 10.83
CA ILE A 50 14.02 -21.15 11.36
C ILE A 50 12.77 -21.62 10.64
N PHE A 51 11.72 -21.86 11.41
CA PHE A 51 10.38 -22.13 10.90
C PHE A 51 9.47 -20.94 11.19
N MET A 52 8.60 -20.62 10.24
CA MET A 52 7.55 -19.62 10.40
C MET A 52 6.26 -20.32 10.82
N LEU A 53 5.74 -19.98 11.99
CA LEU A 53 4.40 -20.34 12.44
C LEU A 53 3.47 -19.14 12.23
N PHE A 54 2.54 -19.26 11.27
CA PHE A 54 1.59 -18.19 10.96
C PHE A 54 0.17 -18.62 11.34
N GLY A 55 -0.46 -17.88 12.26
CA GLY A 55 -1.88 -18.03 12.61
C GLY A 55 -2.80 -17.02 11.92
N LYS A 56 -3.83 -17.50 11.24
CA LYS A 56 -4.89 -16.69 10.63
C LYS A 56 -6.11 -16.68 11.56
N MET A 57 -6.29 -15.59 12.29
CA MET A 57 -7.27 -15.42 13.38
C MET A 57 -8.63 -14.92 12.86
N VAL A 58 -9.08 -15.46 11.72
CA VAL A 58 -10.46 -15.33 11.24
C VAL A 58 -11.22 -16.63 11.49
N ASN A 59 -12.53 -16.71 11.26
CA ASN A 59 -13.28 -17.96 11.38
C ASN A 59 -13.36 -18.67 10.00
N PRO A 60 -12.96 -19.95 9.85
CA PRO A 60 -12.28 -20.78 10.85
C PRO A 60 -10.85 -20.31 11.13
N VAL A 61 -10.41 -20.49 12.38
CA VAL A 61 -9.02 -20.18 12.77
C VAL A 61 -8.12 -21.25 12.18
N GLU A 62 -7.09 -20.82 11.47
CA GLU A 62 -6.18 -21.70 10.74
C GLU A 62 -4.72 -21.37 11.07
N PHE A 63 -3.84 -22.38 10.97
CA PHE A 63 -2.40 -22.22 11.19
C PHE A 63 -1.60 -22.90 10.07
N LYS A 64 -0.47 -22.30 9.70
CA LYS A 64 0.52 -22.90 8.81
C LYS A 64 1.91 -22.85 9.45
N CYS A 65 2.69 -23.90 9.22
CA CYS A 65 4.10 -23.95 9.61
C CYS A 65 4.95 -24.38 8.40
N ARG A 66 5.98 -23.61 8.08
CA ARG A 66 6.88 -23.84 6.94
C ARG A 66 8.29 -23.32 7.26
N PRO A 67 9.35 -23.81 6.59
CA PRO A 67 10.68 -23.19 6.69
C PRO A 67 10.60 -21.69 6.38
N TYR A 68 11.32 -20.86 7.12
CA TYR A 68 11.24 -19.42 7.02
C TYR A 68 11.67 -18.94 5.63
N GLU A 69 12.80 -19.45 5.14
CA GLU A 69 13.39 -19.14 3.84
C GLU A 69 12.44 -19.43 2.66
N ASP A 70 11.63 -20.49 2.77
CA ASP A 70 10.67 -20.91 1.75
C ASP A 70 9.44 -20.00 1.64
N CYS A 71 9.27 -19.10 2.61
CA CYS A 71 8.11 -18.21 2.68
C CYS A 71 8.44 -16.78 2.22
N LEU A 72 9.69 -16.46 1.86
CA LEU A 72 10.12 -15.08 1.59
C LEU A 72 10.00 -14.76 0.10
N SER A 73 8.94 -14.05 -0.29
CA SER A 73 8.60 -13.82 -1.70
C SER A 73 9.38 -12.69 -2.35
N GLU A 74 9.60 -11.60 -1.61
CA GLU A 74 10.23 -10.37 -2.08
C GLU A 74 10.71 -9.52 -0.91
N VAL A 75 11.29 -8.35 -1.20
CA VAL A 75 11.68 -7.37 -0.20
C VAL A 75 10.80 -6.13 -0.33
N VAL A 76 10.17 -5.77 0.78
CA VAL A 76 9.37 -4.55 0.94
C VAL A 76 10.07 -3.60 1.89
N VAL A 77 9.77 -2.31 1.77
CA VAL A 77 10.32 -1.32 2.69
C VAL A 77 9.19 -0.88 3.60
N THR A 78 9.48 -0.71 4.90
CA THR A 78 8.48 -0.19 5.85
C THR A 78 9.08 0.80 6.84
N HIS A 79 10.38 0.69 7.10
CA HIS A 79 11.26 1.60 7.86
C HIS A 79 12.72 1.16 7.73
N SER A 80 12.90 -0.12 7.43
CA SER A 80 14.08 -0.77 6.89
C SER A 80 13.60 -1.82 5.87
N PRO A 81 14.49 -2.38 5.04
CA PRO A 81 14.15 -3.42 4.08
C PRO A 81 13.81 -4.71 4.82
N ARG A 82 12.62 -5.25 4.57
CA ARG A 82 12.11 -6.44 5.22
C ARG A 82 11.66 -7.44 4.18
N TYR A 83 11.78 -8.72 4.50
CA TYR A 83 11.21 -9.75 3.66
C TYR A 83 9.69 -9.70 3.71
N LEU A 84 9.02 -9.85 2.58
CA LEU A 84 7.58 -10.12 2.53
C LEU A 84 7.39 -11.63 2.68
N ILE A 85 6.62 -12.02 3.70
CA ILE A 85 6.25 -13.41 3.97
C ILE A 85 4.98 -13.73 3.20
N ASN A 86 4.95 -14.89 2.54
CA ASN A 86 3.76 -15.49 1.96
C ASN A 86 3.77 -17.01 2.24
N MET A 87 2.86 -17.49 3.10
CA MET A 87 2.79 -18.92 3.45
C MET A 87 2.25 -19.81 2.32
N ASP A 88 1.73 -19.22 1.24
CA ASP A 88 1.27 -19.92 0.04
C ASP A 88 2.26 -19.79 -1.13
N LEU A 89 3.48 -19.31 -0.86
CA LEU A 89 4.49 -19.16 -1.90
C LEU A 89 4.87 -20.54 -2.49
N PRO A 90 4.72 -20.73 -3.81
CA PRO A 90 5.16 -21.95 -4.48
C PRO A 90 6.70 -22.08 -4.46
N SER A 91 7.19 -23.31 -4.57
CA SER A 91 8.64 -23.56 -4.73
C SER A 91 9.18 -22.85 -5.99
N GLY A 92 10.41 -22.35 -5.93
CA GLY A 92 11.05 -21.61 -7.03
C GLY A 92 10.64 -20.14 -7.18
N HIS A 93 9.83 -19.61 -6.24
CA HIS A 93 9.31 -18.24 -6.30
C HIS A 93 9.82 -17.33 -5.16
N THR A 94 10.77 -17.82 -4.35
CA THR A 94 11.38 -17.02 -3.30
C THR A 94 12.23 -15.89 -3.88
N ILE A 95 12.54 -14.89 -3.06
CA ILE A 95 13.55 -13.90 -3.43
C ILE A 95 14.92 -14.54 -3.70
N PHE A 96 15.24 -15.64 -3.01
CA PHE A 96 16.49 -16.38 -3.19
C PHE A 96 16.57 -17.07 -4.55
N ASP A 97 15.48 -17.68 -4.99
CA ASP A 97 15.36 -18.28 -6.32
C ASP A 97 15.51 -17.21 -7.41
N LYS A 98 14.91 -16.03 -7.21
CA LYS A 98 15.00 -14.90 -8.14
C LYS A 98 16.43 -14.35 -8.25
N LEU A 99 17.16 -14.34 -7.15
CA LEU A 99 18.55 -13.87 -7.09
C LEU A 99 19.57 -14.93 -7.54
N ASP A 100 19.16 -16.20 -7.60
CA ASP A 100 20.07 -17.35 -7.70
C ASP A 100 21.12 -17.36 -6.57
N ILE A 101 20.69 -16.99 -5.35
CA ILE A 101 21.54 -16.94 -4.16
C ILE A 101 20.78 -17.59 -2.99
N PRO A 102 21.28 -18.69 -2.41
CA PRO A 102 20.66 -19.32 -1.25
C PRO A 102 20.54 -18.37 -0.05
N TYR A 103 19.49 -18.53 0.76
CA TYR A 103 19.25 -17.71 1.94
C TYR A 103 20.45 -17.63 2.90
N ASP A 104 21.00 -18.78 3.28
CA ASP A 104 22.17 -18.85 4.17
C ASP A 104 23.43 -18.20 3.56
N THR A 105 23.53 -18.15 2.24
CA THR A 105 24.61 -17.43 1.56
C THR A 105 24.38 -15.92 1.62
N LEU A 106 23.17 -15.47 1.22
CA LEU A 106 22.84 -14.04 1.16
C LEU A 106 22.96 -13.38 2.52
N ARG A 107 22.40 -13.99 3.58
CA ARG A 107 22.35 -13.41 4.93
C ARG A 107 23.74 -13.22 5.57
N ASN A 108 24.75 -13.96 5.09
CA ASN A 108 26.13 -13.88 5.57
C ASN A 108 26.99 -12.89 4.77
N TYR A 109 26.43 -12.21 3.76
CA TYR A 109 27.17 -11.18 3.03
C TYR A 109 27.41 -9.97 3.94
N PRO A 110 28.57 -9.29 3.82
CA PRO A 110 28.81 -8.02 4.51
C PRO A 110 27.74 -6.96 4.18
N ASN A 111 27.17 -7.05 2.97
CA ASN A 111 26.05 -6.24 2.54
C ASN A 111 25.02 -7.14 1.81
N PRO A 112 24.04 -7.73 2.52
CA PRO A 112 23.03 -8.60 1.93
C PRO A 112 22.04 -7.83 1.05
N ILE A 113 21.97 -6.50 1.21
CA ILE A 113 21.09 -5.63 0.42
C ILE A 113 21.58 -5.52 -1.03
N LYS A 114 22.89 -5.44 -1.26
CA LYS A 114 23.45 -5.15 -2.59
C LYS A 114 22.95 -6.11 -3.68
N PRO A 115 22.99 -7.45 -3.53
CA PRO A 115 22.47 -8.36 -4.55
C PRO A 115 20.98 -8.16 -4.84
N ILE A 116 20.18 -7.88 -3.80
CA ILE A 116 18.76 -7.56 -3.95
C ILE A 116 18.61 -6.30 -4.81
N THR A 117 19.35 -5.23 -4.51
CA THR A 117 19.27 -3.98 -5.29
C THR A 117 19.68 -4.15 -6.73
N ASP A 118 20.73 -4.93 -6.99
CA ASP A 118 21.24 -5.16 -8.34
C ASP A 118 20.25 -5.96 -9.18
N TYR A 119 19.53 -6.92 -8.58
CA TYR A 119 18.42 -7.61 -9.24
C TYR A 119 17.29 -6.66 -9.63
N TYR A 120 16.80 -5.83 -8.69
CA TYR A 120 15.71 -4.90 -8.98
C TYR A 120 16.11 -3.79 -9.97
N ARG A 121 17.38 -3.38 -10.01
CA ARG A 121 17.92 -2.41 -10.99
C ARG A 121 17.73 -2.85 -12.43
N GLN A 122 17.76 -4.15 -12.70
CA GLN A 122 17.61 -4.70 -14.06
C GLN A 122 16.22 -4.46 -14.65
N PHE A 123 15.21 -4.23 -13.82
CA PHE A 123 13.82 -4.01 -14.23
C PHE A 123 13.41 -2.53 -14.26
N LEU A 124 14.34 -1.61 -13.94
CA LEU A 124 14.06 -0.18 -13.96
C LEU A 124 13.83 0.33 -15.38
N LYS A 125 12.82 1.19 -15.55
CA LYS A 125 12.63 1.96 -16.78
C LYS A 125 13.38 3.28 -16.72
N SER A 126 13.51 3.95 -17.88
CA SER A 126 14.12 5.29 -17.94
C SER A 126 13.46 6.25 -16.96
N GLY A 127 14.26 6.85 -16.09
CA GLY A 127 13.82 7.77 -15.04
C GLY A 127 13.27 7.11 -13.77
N GLU A 128 13.33 5.77 -13.66
CA GLU A 128 13.11 5.03 -12.42
C GLU A 128 14.45 4.75 -11.74
N GLU A 129 14.46 4.71 -10.40
CA GLU A 129 15.68 4.47 -9.63
C GLU A 129 15.38 3.57 -8.44
N VAL A 130 16.30 2.66 -8.11
CA VAL A 130 16.25 1.94 -6.84
C VAL A 130 16.78 2.90 -5.78
N TRP A 131 15.89 3.38 -4.91
CA TRP A 131 16.25 4.38 -3.90
C TRP A 131 16.88 3.71 -2.68
N TRP A 132 18.22 3.71 -2.65
CA TRP A 132 19.01 3.49 -1.44
C TRP A 132 20.00 4.63 -1.31
N LEU A 133 19.76 5.54 -0.37
CA LEU A 133 20.85 6.31 0.21
C LEU A 133 21.30 5.56 1.46
N ASP A 134 22.61 5.48 1.58
CA ASP A 134 23.45 4.79 2.55
C ASP A 134 23.20 5.22 4.01
N GLN A 135 21.96 5.19 4.50
CA GLN A 135 21.55 5.71 5.81
C GLN A 135 20.45 4.85 6.46
N GLU A 136 20.54 4.77 7.78
CA GLU A 136 19.91 3.78 8.68
C GLU A 136 18.36 3.78 8.76
N GLU A 137 17.64 4.62 8.02
CA GLU A 137 16.16 4.63 8.05
C GLU A 137 15.50 5.06 6.72
N PRO A 138 14.92 4.14 5.93
CA PRO A 138 14.03 4.51 4.82
C PRO A 138 12.65 5.02 5.26
N LYS A 139 12.22 6.13 4.65
CA LYS A 139 10.91 6.79 4.83
C LYS A 139 9.84 6.43 3.79
N SER A 140 10.07 5.42 2.95
CA SER A 140 9.11 4.99 1.94
C SER A 140 8.96 3.49 1.83
N THR A 141 7.79 3.00 1.41
CA THR A 141 7.45 1.57 1.41
C THR A 141 7.85 0.80 0.13
N GLY A 142 8.12 1.50 -0.96
CA GLY A 142 8.51 0.92 -2.25
C GLY A 142 10.03 0.82 -2.44
N LEU A 143 10.50 -0.32 -2.96
CA LEU A 143 11.91 -0.58 -3.30
C LEU A 143 12.40 0.18 -4.55
N ILE A 144 11.47 0.60 -5.41
CA ILE A 144 11.73 1.29 -6.67
C ILE A 144 10.87 2.55 -6.72
N ILE A 145 11.49 3.70 -7.03
CA ILE A 145 10.74 4.90 -7.38
C ILE A 145 10.30 4.79 -8.84
N LYS A 146 8.99 4.68 -9.06
CA LYS A 146 8.38 4.59 -10.39
C LYS A 146 7.86 5.94 -10.86
N LEU A 147 7.99 6.22 -12.14
CA LEU A 147 7.30 7.37 -12.74
C LEU A 147 5.84 7.01 -13.00
N TRP A 148 4.92 7.93 -12.68
CA TRP A 148 3.49 7.75 -12.90
C TRP A 148 3.17 7.27 -14.32
N ASN A 149 3.85 7.82 -15.34
CA ASN A 149 3.62 7.50 -16.75
C ASN A 149 4.05 6.08 -17.14
N ASN A 150 4.89 5.43 -16.34
CA ASN A 150 5.37 4.08 -16.57
C ASN A 150 4.46 3.00 -15.95
N LEU A 151 3.46 3.41 -15.15
CA LEU A 151 2.51 2.53 -14.52
C LEU A 151 1.45 2.02 -15.53
N PRO A 152 0.97 0.78 -15.37
CA PRO A 152 -0.18 0.28 -16.12
C PRO A 152 -1.40 1.19 -16.00
N ILE A 153 -2.24 1.23 -17.03
CA ILE A 153 -3.46 2.06 -17.06
C ILE A 153 -4.36 1.75 -15.85
N GLU A 154 -4.56 0.48 -15.53
CA GLU A 154 -5.36 0.05 -14.38
C GLU A 154 -4.78 0.52 -13.05
N SER A 155 -3.45 0.42 -12.87
CA SER A 155 -2.79 0.93 -11.66
C SER A 155 -2.95 2.45 -11.53
N ARG A 156 -2.81 3.19 -12.63
CA ARG A 156 -3.05 4.65 -12.63
C ARG A 156 -4.49 4.99 -12.25
N LYS A 157 -5.47 4.24 -12.78
CA LYS A 157 -6.88 4.39 -12.41
C LYS A 157 -7.07 4.13 -10.91
N GLN A 158 -6.55 3.02 -10.39
CA GLN A 158 -6.61 2.67 -8.97
C GLN A 158 -6.03 3.77 -8.07
N TYR A 159 -4.84 4.28 -8.39
CA TYR A 159 -4.23 5.38 -7.63
C TYR A 159 -5.03 6.67 -7.71
N MET A 160 -5.58 7.01 -8.89
CA MET A 160 -6.44 8.17 -9.05
C MET A 160 -7.70 8.06 -8.17
N LEU A 161 -8.34 6.88 -8.11
CA LEU A 161 -9.53 6.66 -7.29
C LEU A 161 -9.23 6.70 -5.79
N LYS A 162 -8.16 6.02 -5.36
CA LYS A 162 -7.66 6.13 -3.97
C LYS A 162 -7.37 7.58 -3.60
N SER A 163 -6.81 8.36 -4.53
CA SER A 163 -6.54 9.78 -4.31
C SER A 163 -7.82 10.59 -4.06
N MET A 164 -8.90 10.32 -4.80
CA MET A 164 -10.20 10.97 -4.61
C MET A 164 -10.84 10.64 -3.25
N ILE A 165 -10.49 9.48 -2.68
CA ILE A 165 -10.98 9.03 -1.38
C ILE A 165 -10.14 9.62 -0.25
N LEU A 166 -8.82 9.44 -0.30
CA LEU A 166 -7.89 9.80 0.77
C LEU A 166 -7.63 11.30 0.88
N PHE A 167 -7.76 12.05 -0.23
CA PHE A 167 -7.46 13.48 -0.27
C PHE A 167 -8.63 14.31 -0.82
N PRO A 168 -9.76 14.43 -0.10
CA PRO A 168 -10.93 15.21 -0.55
C PRO A 168 -10.61 16.68 -0.88
N GLU A 169 -9.51 17.24 -0.35
CA GLU A 169 -9.05 18.59 -0.66
C GLU A 169 -8.75 18.82 -2.15
N ILE A 170 -8.48 17.77 -2.95
CA ILE A 170 -8.26 17.90 -4.39
C ILE A 170 -9.47 18.51 -5.12
N PHE A 171 -10.66 18.42 -4.53
CA PHE A 171 -11.89 19.02 -5.04
C PHE A 171 -12.04 20.50 -4.67
N SER A 172 -11.11 21.06 -3.89
CA SER A 172 -11.08 22.49 -3.59
C SER A 172 -10.49 23.34 -4.72
N ASN A 173 -10.52 24.65 -4.54
CA ASN A 173 -9.85 25.61 -5.44
C ASN A 173 -8.51 26.11 -4.87
N ARG A 174 -8.00 25.48 -3.80
CA ARG A 174 -6.74 25.88 -3.19
C ARG A 174 -5.56 25.51 -4.11
N PRO A 175 -4.50 26.32 -4.17
CA PRO A 175 -3.33 26.02 -4.99
C PRO A 175 -2.54 24.80 -4.48
N ASP A 176 -2.56 24.55 -3.17
CA ASP A 176 -1.77 23.50 -2.48
C ASP A 176 -2.50 22.15 -2.37
N LYS A 177 -3.70 22.03 -2.95
CA LYS A 177 -4.60 20.88 -2.76
C LYS A 177 -4.07 19.52 -3.20
N PHE A 178 -2.98 19.49 -4.00
CA PHE A 178 -2.34 18.25 -4.43
C PHE A 178 -1.08 17.90 -3.62
N ASN A 179 -0.66 18.75 -2.68
CA ASN A 179 0.61 18.56 -1.97
C ASN A 179 0.61 17.29 -1.13
N ARG A 180 -0.45 17.04 -0.35
CA ARG A 180 -0.57 15.83 0.46
C ARG A 180 -0.61 14.56 -0.40
N LEU A 181 -1.30 14.63 -1.54
CA LEU A 181 -1.32 13.56 -2.50
C LEU A 181 0.08 13.28 -3.09
N ALA A 182 0.83 14.32 -3.46
CA ALA A 182 2.18 14.17 -3.99
C ALA A 182 3.11 13.51 -2.96
N VAL A 183 3.04 13.93 -1.70
CA VAL A 183 3.80 13.33 -0.59
C VAL A 183 3.40 11.87 -0.40
N TRP A 184 2.10 11.54 -0.47
CA TRP A 184 1.62 10.17 -0.35
C TRP A 184 2.10 9.28 -1.49
N LEU A 185 2.03 9.74 -2.74
CA LEU A 185 2.52 8.97 -3.90
C LEU A 185 4.00 8.61 -3.72
N VAL A 186 4.83 9.57 -3.30
CA VAL A 186 6.26 9.32 -3.10
C VAL A 186 6.51 8.41 -1.89
N ASN A 187 5.99 8.78 -0.71
CA ASN A 187 6.35 8.10 0.54
C ASN A 187 5.63 6.76 0.71
N SER A 188 4.36 6.66 0.32
CA SER A 188 3.56 5.44 0.55
C SER A 188 3.49 4.52 -0.66
N GLU A 189 3.75 5.02 -1.86
CA GLU A 189 3.62 4.21 -3.08
C GLU A 189 4.91 4.16 -3.91
N GLY A 190 5.95 4.95 -3.57
CA GLY A 190 7.17 5.03 -4.37
C GLY A 190 6.92 5.57 -5.78
N ILE A 191 5.95 6.48 -5.96
CA ILE A 191 5.55 7.01 -7.26
C ILE A 191 5.84 8.51 -7.35
N VAL A 192 6.55 8.90 -8.40
CA VAL A 192 6.74 10.31 -8.77
C VAL A 192 5.78 10.66 -9.91
N CYS A 193 4.91 11.65 -9.68
CA CYS A 193 3.96 12.16 -10.67
C CYS A 193 4.24 13.65 -10.95
N PRO A 194 5.06 13.98 -11.97
CA PRO A 194 5.38 15.37 -12.28
C PRO A 194 4.16 16.23 -12.63
N ASN A 195 3.18 15.63 -13.33
CA ASN A 195 1.99 16.31 -13.84
C ASN A 195 0.74 15.97 -13.02
N ILE A 196 0.86 15.93 -11.69
CA ILE A 196 -0.19 15.43 -10.79
C ILE A 196 -1.54 16.12 -10.96
N ARG A 197 -1.54 17.43 -11.23
CA ARG A 197 -2.77 18.21 -11.46
C ARG A 197 -3.51 17.72 -12.70
N ASP A 198 -2.78 17.38 -13.76
CA ASP A 198 -3.35 17.04 -15.06
C ASP A 198 -4.04 15.67 -15.01
N VAL A 199 -3.56 14.76 -14.14
CA VAL A 199 -4.22 13.48 -13.82
C VAL A 199 -5.70 13.69 -13.47
N PHE A 200 -6.04 14.78 -12.79
CA PHE A 200 -7.42 15.07 -12.37
C PHE A 200 -8.14 16.10 -13.25
N THR A 201 -7.40 17.04 -13.85
CA THR A 201 -8.01 18.23 -14.48
C THR A 201 -7.87 18.30 -16.00
N ALA A 202 -7.03 17.45 -16.63
CA ALA A 202 -6.89 17.41 -18.08
C ALA A 202 -8.19 16.99 -18.76
N GLY A 203 -8.66 17.79 -19.72
CA GLY A 203 -9.94 17.62 -20.43
C GLY A 203 -10.88 18.82 -20.34
N GLY A 204 -10.54 19.87 -19.59
CA GLY A 204 -11.29 21.12 -19.57
C GLY A 204 -12.56 21.05 -18.71
N GLN A 205 -13.72 21.29 -19.32
CA GLN A 205 -15.01 21.23 -18.66
C GLN A 205 -15.97 20.32 -19.44
N GLY A 206 -16.87 19.65 -18.72
CA GLY A 206 -17.85 18.73 -19.29
C GLY A 206 -19.28 19.04 -18.87
N ILE A 207 -20.15 18.06 -19.13
CA ILE A 207 -21.58 18.10 -18.84
C ILE A 207 -21.94 16.92 -17.93
N ILE A 208 -22.78 17.15 -16.93
CA ILE A 208 -23.43 16.09 -16.13
C ILE A 208 -24.94 16.21 -16.32
N GLU A 209 -25.58 15.08 -16.61
CA GLU A 209 -27.05 14.95 -16.57
C GLU A 209 -27.48 14.37 -15.23
N TRP A 210 -28.36 15.08 -14.53
CA TRP A 210 -28.87 14.68 -13.24
C TRP A 210 -30.27 15.22 -12.99
N LYS A 211 -31.18 14.38 -12.47
CA LYS A 211 -32.61 14.73 -12.26
C LYS A 211 -33.29 15.37 -13.48
N LYS A 212 -33.02 14.82 -14.68
CA LYS A 212 -33.50 15.33 -15.98
C LYS A 212 -33.09 16.78 -16.28
N LYS A 213 -32.06 17.30 -15.59
CA LYS A 213 -31.43 18.60 -15.87
C LYS A 213 -30.00 18.39 -16.34
N GLN A 214 -29.59 19.26 -17.25
CA GLN A 214 -28.24 19.29 -17.77
C GLN A 214 -27.43 20.38 -17.08
N TYR A 215 -26.31 19.99 -16.47
CA TYR A 215 -25.36 20.89 -15.84
C TYR A 215 -24.12 21.01 -16.72
N SER A 216 -23.84 22.21 -17.22
CA SER A 216 -22.70 22.48 -18.10
C SER A 216 -21.56 23.16 -17.35
N ARG A 217 -20.38 23.24 -17.99
CA ARG A 217 -19.16 23.85 -17.42
C ARG A 217 -18.68 23.18 -16.14
N ILE A 218 -18.94 21.89 -16.00
CA ILE A 218 -18.51 21.11 -14.85
C ILE A 218 -16.99 20.88 -14.94
N PRO A 219 -16.19 21.23 -13.91
CA PRO A 219 -14.76 20.94 -13.88
C PRO A 219 -14.47 19.45 -14.13
N GLN A 220 -13.44 19.16 -14.92
CA GLN A 220 -13.11 17.78 -15.31
C GLN A 220 -12.90 16.82 -14.14
N ILE A 221 -12.38 17.29 -13.00
CA ILE A 221 -12.22 16.47 -11.81
C ILE A 221 -13.57 15.92 -11.29
N LEU A 222 -14.65 16.70 -11.42
CA LEU A 222 -16.00 16.27 -11.05
C LEU A 222 -16.62 15.35 -12.11
N ILE A 223 -16.27 15.52 -13.39
CA ILE A 223 -16.64 14.57 -14.43
C ILE A 223 -15.99 13.20 -14.16
N LYS A 224 -14.70 13.18 -13.84
CA LYS A 224 -13.98 11.94 -13.50
C LYS A 224 -14.56 11.28 -12.24
N LEU A 225 -14.89 12.07 -11.23
CA LEU A 225 -15.60 11.61 -10.03
C LEU A 225 -16.95 10.97 -10.38
N SER A 226 -17.78 11.68 -11.15
CA SER A 226 -19.09 11.21 -11.62
C SER A 226 -19.02 9.90 -12.40
N ASN A 227 -18.01 9.74 -13.25
CA ASN A 227 -17.84 8.54 -14.06
C ASN A 227 -17.27 7.35 -13.29
N SER A 228 -16.79 7.56 -12.05
CA SER A 228 -16.12 6.53 -11.25
C SER A 228 -16.85 6.18 -9.95
N ILE A 229 -18.13 6.57 -9.82
CA ILE A 229 -18.90 6.39 -8.59
C ILE A 229 -18.91 4.93 -8.13
N ASP A 230 -19.15 3.99 -9.03
CA ASP A 230 -19.27 2.58 -8.66
C ASP A 230 -17.93 1.99 -8.20
N ASP A 231 -16.83 2.33 -8.89
CA ASP A 231 -15.49 1.94 -8.45
C ASP A 231 -15.13 2.57 -7.10
N LEU A 232 -15.52 3.83 -6.86
CA LEU A 232 -15.28 4.53 -5.59
C LEU A 232 -16.03 3.88 -4.43
N LYS A 233 -17.26 3.40 -4.65
CA LYS A 233 -18.02 2.66 -3.61
C LYS A 233 -17.27 1.40 -3.18
N ILE A 234 -16.76 0.64 -4.13
CA ILE A 234 -16.00 -0.59 -3.88
C ILE A 234 -14.73 -0.28 -3.09
N ILE A 235 -13.90 0.64 -3.60
CA ILE A 235 -12.63 0.99 -2.95
C ILE A 235 -12.85 1.58 -1.56
N LEU A 236 -13.87 2.42 -1.38
CA LEU A 236 -14.19 3.01 -0.08
C LEU A 236 -14.63 1.94 0.95
N ASP A 237 -15.36 0.92 0.51
CA ASP A 237 -15.77 -0.19 1.37
C ASP A 237 -14.57 -1.06 1.78
N GLU A 238 -13.67 -1.34 0.83
CA GLU A 238 -12.46 -2.15 1.04
C GLU A 238 -11.39 -1.48 1.92
N LEU A 239 -11.28 -0.15 1.89
CA LEU A 239 -10.26 0.57 2.67
C LEU A 239 -10.48 0.43 4.18
N GLU A 240 -9.42 0.09 4.91
CA GLU A 240 -9.48 -0.01 6.37
C GLU A 240 -9.82 1.32 7.04
N ILE A 241 -10.61 1.25 8.11
CA ILE A 241 -11.03 2.43 8.88
C ILE A 241 -9.81 3.21 9.38
N ASP A 242 -8.81 2.52 9.94
CA ASP A 242 -7.59 3.13 10.48
C ASP A 242 -6.82 3.96 9.43
N ILE A 243 -6.80 3.50 8.18
CA ILE A 243 -6.20 4.24 7.06
C ILE A 243 -7.00 5.53 6.82
N LEU A 244 -8.31 5.43 6.72
CA LEU A 244 -9.18 6.57 6.47
C LEU A 244 -9.12 7.58 7.62
N GLU A 245 -9.14 7.15 8.88
CA GLU A 245 -9.01 8.02 10.06
C GLU A 245 -7.67 8.77 10.05
N LYS A 246 -6.57 8.09 9.68
CA LYS A 246 -5.25 8.71 9.52
C LYS A 246 -5.25 9.81 8.46
N TYR A 247 -5.83 9.57 7.29
CA TYR A 247 -5.79 10.55 6.18
C TYR A 247 -6.86 11.63 6.30
N TRP A 248 -7.98 11.38 6.95
CA TRP A 248 -9.02 12.37 7.15
C TRP A 248 -8.88 13.14 8.46
N ASN A 249 -8.04 12.65 9.38
CA ASN A 249 -7.83 13.21 10.71
C ASN A 249 -9.14 13.38 11.49
N LEU A 250 -10.00 12.36 11.42
CA LEU A 250 -11.29 12.31 12.10
C LEU A 250 -11.63 10.87 12.47
N SER A 251 -12.43 10.70 13.53
CA SER A 251 -12.97 9.38 13.88
C SER A 251 -14.18 9.05 13.02
N ILE A 252 -14.15 7.89 12.37
CA ILE A 252 -15.13 7.50 11.35
C ILE A 252 -16.33 6.82 12.01
N LYS A 253 -17.52 7.35 11.73
CA LYS A 253 -18.79 6.74 12.12
C LYS A 253 -19.41 5.99 10.95
N ASN A 254 -19.29 6.54 9.76
CA ASN A 254 -19.78 5.94 8.53
C ASN A 254 -18.93 6.43 7.36
N LYS A 255 -18.12 5.53 6.77
CA LYS A 255 -17.16 5.84 5.70
C LYS A 255 -17.75 6.71 4.60
N VAL A 256 -18.95 6.36 4.11
CA VAL A 256 -19.61 7.08 3.01
C VAL A 256 -20.05 8.46 3.44
N ASN A 257 -20.79 8.58 4.55
CA ASN A 257 -21.30 9.87 5.00
C ASN A 257 -20.17 10.83 5.41
N ASP A 258 -19.13 10.32 6.07
CA ASP A 258 -17.97 11.11 6.48
C ASP A 258 -17.18 11.58 5.25
N TRP A 259 -16.94 10.71 4.26
CA TRP A 259 -16.32 11.10 3.00
C TRP A 259 -17.15 12.15 2.24
N LEU A 260 -18.47 11.97 2.13
CA LEU A 260 -19.37 12.94 1.50
C LEU A 260 -19.32 14.30 2.20
N GLY A 261 -19.21 14.31 3.54
CA GLY A 261 -19.00 15.51 4.34
C GLY A 261 -17.72 16.25 3.93
N LEU A 262 -16.60 15.53 3.85
CA LEU A 262 -15.30 16.10 3.45
C LEU A 262 -15.31 16.64 2.02
N ILE A 263 -15.94 15.93 1.08
CA ILE A 263 -16.07 16.39 -0.30
C ILE A 263 -16.90 17.67 -0.35
N ASN A 264 -18.02 17.72 0.38
CA ASN A 264 -18.85 18.91 0.44
C ASN A 264 -18.06 20.11 0.97
N GLU A 265 -17.33 19.94 2.08
CA GLU A 265 -16.51 21.00 2.66
C GLU A 265 -15.46 21.54 1.69
N ASN A 266 -14.79 20.66 0.97
CA ASN A 266 -13.73 21.04 0.04
C ASN A 266 -14.28 21.60 -1.28
N SER A 267 -15.49 21.25 -1.69
CA SER A 267 -16.09 21.68 -2.96
C SER A 267 -17.02 22.89 -2.85
N LYS A 268 -17.21 23.50 -1.66
CA LYS A 268 -18.12 24.65 -1.41
C LYS A 268 -18.05 25.79 -2.43
N LYS A 269 -16.87 26.05 -3.01
CA LYS A 269 -16.66 27.13 -3.99
C LYS A 269 -17.01 26.73 -5.43
N ILE A 270 -17.27 25.46 -5.70
CA ILE A 270 -17.70 24.95 -7.00
C ILE A 270 -19.22 25.09 -7.09
N LYS A 271 -19.68 26.10 -7.84
CA LYS A 271 -21.12 26.41 -8.00
C LYS A 271 -21.79 25.70 -9.17
N SER A 272 -21.06 24.84 -9.89
CA SER A 272 -21.54 24.26 -11.15
C SER A 272 -22.63 23.20 -10.97
N LEU A 273 -22.74 22.60 -9.78
CA LEU A 273 -23.70 21.57 -9.40
C LEU A 273 -23.81 21.54 -7.86
N ASN A 274 -24.98 21.22 -7.31
CA ASN A 274 -25.08 20.85 -5.88
C ASN A 274 -24.42 19.48 -5.69
N LEU A 275 -23.10 19.47 -5.49
CA LEU A 275 -22.30 18.25 -5.48
C LEU A 275 -22.69 17.32 -4.33
N GLU A 276 -23.03 17.88 -3.17
CA GLU A 276 -23.46 17.10 -2.00
C GLU A 276 -24.72 16.29 -2.31
N GLU A 277 -25.77 16.94 -2.82
CA GLU A 277 -27.03 16.29 -3.14
C GLU A 277 -26.87 15.30 -4.31
N TYR A 278 -26.05 15.66 -5.30
CA TYR A 278 -25.71 14.77 -6.40
C TYR A 278 -25.02 13.48 -5.92
N LEU A 279 -23.99 13.61 -5.08
CA LEU A 279 -23.26 12.44 -4.59
C LEU A 279 -24.10 11.62 -3.62
N LYS A 280 -24.92 12.24 -2.76
CA LYS A 280 -25.87 11.50 -1.90
C LYS A 280 -26.84 10.64 -2.72
N ASP A 281 -27.38 11.19 -3.81
CA ASP A 281 -28.24 10.45 -4.74
C ASP A 281 -27.50 9.29 -5.42
N LYS A 282 -26.25 9.53 -5.87
CA LYS A 282 -25.43 8.51 -6.54
C LYS A 282 -24.89 7.43 -5.59
N PHE A 283 -24.67 7.76 -4.32
CA PHE A 283 -24.20 6.82 -3.29
C PHE A 283 -25.34 6.13 -2.54
N ALA A 284 -26.59 6.56 -2.71
CA ALA A 284 -27.74 5.82 -2.23
C ALA A 284 -27.75 4.42 -2.85
N ARG A 285 -28.02 3.39 -2.04
CA ARG A 285 -28.24 2.03 -2.57
C ARG A 285 -29.48 2.07 -3.46
N PRO A 286 -29.50 1.36 -4.60
CA PRO A 286 -30.75 1.21 -5.35
C PRO A 286 -31.81 0.67 -4.40
N GLN A 287 -32.98 1.31 -4.38
CA GLN A 287 -34.15 0.73 -3.74
C GLN A 287 -34.43 -0.57 -4.48
N SER A 288 -34.14 -1.68 -3.81
CA SER A 288 -34.56 -3.03 -4.20
C SER A 288 -36.08 -3.12 -4.20
#